data_AF-A0AAE4ZW49-F1
#
_entry.id   AF-A0AAE4ZW49-F1
#
_cell.length_a   1.000
_cell.length_b   1.000
_cell.length_c   1.000
_cell.angle_alpha   90.00
_cell.angle_beta   90.00
_cell.angle_gamma   90.00
#
_symmetry.space_group_name_H-M   'P 1'
#
loop_
_entity.id
_entity.type
_entity.pdbx_description
1 polymer ?
#
loop_
_entity_poly.entity_id
_entity_poly.type
_entity_poly.pdbx_seq_one_letter_code
_entity_poly.pdbx_strand_id
1 'polypeptide(L)'
;MKFKGTVTVWLKEGIFDPQGAAVKGSLEAMGFKEVEKVRIGKNIVISLEAEGAAEAKDLLEQMARKLLANPVTEAYRVHVEEEKAGAER
;
A
#
# COMPACT_ATOMS: atom_id res chain seq x y z
N MET A 1 12.34 7.91 18.15
CA MET A 1 11.09 8.62 17.79
C MET A 1 10.09 7.60 17.25
N LYS A 2 8.78 7.84 17.37
CA LYS A 2 7.76 6.91 16.87
C LYS A 2 7.26 7.37 15.51
N PHE A 3 7.12 6.44 14.57
CA PHE A 3 6.66 6.69 13.21
C PHE A 3 5.52 5.75 12.85
N LYS A 4 4.64 6.25 11.98
CA LYS A 4 3.63 5.47 11.25
C LYS A 4 4.10 5.34 9.81
N GLY A 5 4.52 4.14 9.45
CA GLY A 5 4.82 3.74 8.08
C GLY A 5 3.58 3.23 7.37
N THR A 6 3.43 3.58 6.10
CA THR A 6 2.44 2.98 5.20
C THR A 6 3.15 2.40 3.99
N VAL A 7 3.03 1.09 3.80
CA VAL A 7 3.52 0.37 2.62
C VAL A 7 2.32 0.00 1.76
N THR A 8 2.14 0.73 0.67
CA THR A 8 1.11 0.43 -0.33
C THR A 8 1.69 -0.54 -1.35
N VAL A 9 1.05 -1.67 -1.58
CA VAL A 9 1.50 -2.74 -2.49
C VAL A 9 0.42 -2.99 -3.53
N TRP A 10 0.79 -3.10 -4.80
CA TRP A 10 -0.14 -3.39 -5.89
C TRP A 10 0.52 -4.30 -6.94
N LEU A 11 -0.29 -5.04 -7.68
CA LEU A 11 0.20 -5.84 -8.81
C LEU A 11 0.83 -4.93 -9.87
N LYS A 12 1.93 -5.36 -10.49
CA LYS A 12 2.55 -4.62 -11.60
C LYS A 12 1.63 -4.54 -12.82
N GLU A 13 1.95 -3.61 -13.72
CA GLU A 13 1.31 -3.55 -15.03
C GLU A 13 1.51 -4.85 -15.81
N GLY A 14 0.51 -5.25 -16.59
CA GLY A 14 0.49 -6.53 -17.30
C GLY A 14 0.10 -7.74 -16.45
N ILE A 15 0.10 -7.64 -15.12
CA ILE A 15 -0.40 -8.71 -14.24
C ILE A 15 -1.91 -8.59 -14.08
N PHE A 16 -2.62 -9.67 -14.43
CA PHE A 16 -4.07 -9.75 -14.29
C PHE A 16 -4.47 -9.69 -12.81
N ASP A 17 -5.48 -8.87 -12.51
CA ASP A 17 -6.06 -8.69 -11.18
C ASP A 17 -7.52 -9.18 -11.20
N PRO A 18 -7.78 -10.45 -10.82
CA PRO A 18 -9.14 -10.99 -10.77
C PRO A 18 -10.06 -10.23 -9.83
N GLN A 19 -9.54 -9.69 -8.72
CA GLN A 19 -10.35 -9.00 -7.72
C GLN A 19 -10.78 -7.63 -8.25
N GLY A 20 -9.85 -6.88 -8.85
CA GLY A 20 -10.16 -5.62 -9.52
C GLY A 20 -11.17 -5.81 -10.65
N ALA A 21 -11.04 -6.86 -11.45
CA ALA A 21 -12.01 -7.18 -12.50
C ALA A 21 -13.42 -7.46 -11.94
N ALA A 22 -13.52 -8.23 -10.86
CA ALA A 22 -14.79 -8.53 -10.20
C ALA A 22 -15.46 -7.26 -9.63
N VAL A 23 -14.68 -6.38 -9.00
CA VAL A 23 -15.19 -5.11 -8.47
C VAL A 23 -15.62 -4.16 -9.58
N LYS A 24 -14.87 -4.06 -10.68
CA LYS A 24 -15.29 -3.29 -11.87
C LYS A 24 -16.65 -3.78 -12.37
N GLY A 25 -16.82 -5.10 -12.56
CA GLY A 25 -18.09 -5.66 -13.03
C GLY A 25 -19.26 -5.36 -12.08
N SER A 26 -18.99 -5.35 -10.76
CA SER A 26 -19.99 -4.97 -9.75
C SER A 26 -20.37 -3.50 -9.84
N LEU A 27 -19.40 -2.60 -10.01
CA LEU A 27 -19.64 -1.16 -10.20
C LEU A 27 -20.42 -0.87 -11.49
N GLU A 28 -20.09 -1.56 -12.59
CA GLU A 28 -20.83 -1.45 -13.85
C GLU A 28 -22.29 -1.90 -13.68
N ALA A 29 -22.54 -3.01 -12.98
CA ALA A 29 -23.90 -3.50 -12.69
C ALA A 29 -24.71 -2.53 -11.81
N MET A 30 -24.04 -1.74 -10.97
CA MET A 30 -24.65 -0.68 -10.16
C MET A 30 -24.90 0.62 -10.94
N GLY A 31 -24.47 0.71 -12.21
CA GLY A 31 -24.71 1.87 -13.08
C GLY A 31 -23.52 2.83 -13.23
N PHE A 32 -22.38 2.57 -12.58
CA PHE A 32 -21.16 3.37 -12.70
C PHE A 32 -20.40 3.01 -13.99
N LYS A 33 -20.94 3.40 -15.14
CA LYS A 33 -20.42 3.02 -16.47
C LYS A 33 -19.12 3.74 -16.86
N GLU A 34 -18.79 4.83 -16.17
CA GLU A 34 -17.56 5.60 -16.34
C GLU A 34 -16.32 4.92 -15.73
N VAL A 35 -16.49 3.83 -14.99
CA VAL A 35 -15.37 3.12 -14.36
C VAL A 35 -14.66 2.24 -15.38
N GLU A 36 -13.55 2.74 -15.94
CA GLU A 36 -12.80 2.02 -16.97
C GLU A 36 -11.91 0.90 -16.42
N LYS A 37 -11.33 1.08 -15.22
CA LYS A 37 -10.36 0.15 -14.65
C LYS A 37 -10.35 0.23 -13.12
N VAL A 38 -10.36 -0.93 -12.48
CA VAL A 38 -10.18 -1.07 -11.03
C VAL A 38 -8.95 -1.91 -10.78
N ARG A 39 -8.14 -1.50 -9.80
CA ARG A 39 -6.97 -2.24 -9.31
C ARG A 39 -7.08 -2.36 -7.80
N ILE A 40 -6.86 -3.55 -7.30
CA ILE A 40 -6.86 -3.83 -5.87
C ILE A 40 -5.43 -4.08 -5.41
N GLY A 41 -5.11 -3.51 -4.26
CA GLY A 41 -3.82 -3.59 -3.62
C GLY A 41 -3.96 -3.67 -2.12
N LYS A 42 -2.82 -3.79 -1.44
CA LYS A 42 -2.73 -3.84 0.02
C LYS A 42 -2.25 -2.49 0.52
N ASN A 43 -2.82 -2.04 1.63
CA ASN A 43 -2.30 -0.89 2.37
C ASN A 43 -1.86 -1.36 3.75
N ILE A 44 -0.56 -1.47 3.97
CA ILE A 44 0.03 -2.08 5.17
C ILE A 44 0.55 -0.95 6.07
N VAL A 45 -0.11 -0.76 7.21
CA VAL A 45 0.23 0.29 8.18
C VAL A 45 1.06 -0.31 9.32
N ILE A 46 2.20 0.30 9.62
CA ILE A 46 3.19 -0.21 10.58
C ILE A 46 3.58 0.93 11.50
N SER A 47 3.38 0.78 12.81
CA SER A 47 4.00 1.67 13.79
C SER A 47 5.38 1.12 14.16
N LEU A 48 6.42 1.96 14.09
CA LEU A 48 7.80 1.57 14.39
C LEU A 48 8.55 2.70 15.09
N GLU A 49 9.59 2.34 15.84
CA GLU A 49 10.54 3.30 16.40
C GLU A 49 11.78 3.40 15.49
N ALA A 50 12.28 4.62 15.32
CA ALA A 50 13.52 4.90 14.61
C ALA A 50 14.16 6.20 15.14
N GLU A 51 15.44 6.42 14.88
CA GLU A 51 16.18 7.63 15.22
C GLU A 51 15.72 8.84 14.39
N GLY A 52 15.18 8.61 13.19
CA GLY A 52 14.63 9.65 12.33
C GLY A 52 13.84 9.12 11.14
N ALA A 53 13.23 10.03 10.38
CA ALA A 53 12.37 9.67 9.24
C ALA A 53 13.11 8.91 8.13
N ALA A 54 14.40 9.18 7.94
CA ALA A 54 15.23 8.49 6.95
C ALA A 54 15.42 7.00 7.32
N GLU A 55 15.79 6.72 8.58
CA GLU A 55 15.93 5.35 9.06
C GLU A 55 14.59 4.60 9.05
N ALA A 56 13.50 5.25 9.50
CA ALA A 56 12.17 4.66 9.44
C ALA A 56 11.80 4.25 8.00
N LYS A 57 12.10 5.10 7.02
CA LYS A 57 11.87 4.80 5.60
C LYS A 57 12.72 3.62 5.14
N ASP A 58 14.00 3.58 5.46
CA ASP A 58 14.90 2.49 5.08
C ASP A 58 14.46 1.15 5.68
N LEU A 59 14.02 1.14 6.94
CA LEU A 59 13.46 -0.04 7.59
C LEU A 59 12.21 -0.55 6.86
N LEU A 60 11.27 0.35 6.53
CA LEU A 60 10.05 -0.01 5.80
C LEU A 60 10.35 -0.50 4.37
N GLU A 61 11.31 0.12 3.68
CA GLU A 61 11.75 -0.35 2.36
C GLU A 61 12.38 -1.75 2.42
N GLN A 62 13.15 -2.05 3.47
CA GLN A 62 13.69 -3.38 3.70
C GLN A 62 12.59 -4.40 3.99
N MET A 63 11.63 -4.07 4.86
CA MET A 63 10.47 -4.92 5.13
C MET A 63 9.67 -5.20 3.86
N ALA A 64 9.44 -4.16 3.04
CA ALA A 64 8.72 -4.28 1.77
C ALA A 64 9.41 -5.23 0.80
N ARG A 65 10.73 -5.07 0.60
CA ARG A 65 11.54 -5.94 -0.26
C ARG A 65 11.65 -7.38 0.23
N LYS A 66 11.75 -7.59 1.55
CA LYS A 66 11.99 -8.92 2.13
C LYS A 66 10.72 -9.74 2.29
N LEU A 67 9.57 -9.10 2.49
CA LEU A 67 8.35 -9.82 2.89
C LEU A 67 7.07 -9.23 2.31
N LEU A 68 6.88 -7.91 2.37
CA LEU A 68 5.53 -7.36 2.18
C LEU A 68 5.08 -7.31 0.71
N ALA A 69 6.03 -7.29 -0.23
CA ALA A 69 5.77 -7.28 -1.65
C ALA A 69 6.56 -8.38 -2.37
N ASN A 70 5.90 -9.12 -3.27
CA ASN A 70 6.57 -10.02 -4.18
C ASN A 70 7.27 -9.22 -5.30
N PRO A 71 8.61 -9.26 -5.41
CA PRO A 71 9.35 -8.43 -6.35
C PRO A 71 9.11 -8.79 -7.82
N VAL A 72 8.58 -9.99 -8.12
CA VAL A 72 8.28 -10.42 -9.48
C VAL A 72 6.96 -9.81 -9.95
N THR A 73 5.91 -9.98 -9.16
CA THR A 73 4.52 -9.67 -9.57
C THR A 73 3.96 -8.37 -8.99
N GLU A 74 4.52 -7.84 -7.91
CA GLU A 74 4.01 -6.67 -7.19
C GLU A 74 5.02 -5.51 -7.21
N ALA A 75 4.51 -4.30 -7.12
CA ALA A 75 5.23 -3.07 -6.86
C ALA A 75 4.74 -2.47 -5.55
N TYR A 76 5.55 -1.60 -4.94
CA TYR A 76 5.19 -0.96 -3.68
C TYR A 76 5.66 0.50 -3.61
N ARG A 77 5.05 1.25 -2.68
CA ARG A 77 5.47 2.58 -2.26
C ARG A 77 5.45 2.66 -0.75
N VAL A 78 6.45 3.33 -0.19
CA VAL A 78 6.57 3.59 1.24
C VAL A 78 6.29 5.06 1.50
N HIS A 79 5.48 5.32 2.52
CA HIS A 79 5.23 6.63 3.09
C HIS A 79 5.50 6.56 4.61
N VAL A 80 6.05 7.63 5.18
CA VAL A 80 6.43 7.69 6.59
C VAL A 80 5.93 8.99 7.20
N GLU A 81 5.28 8.87 8.35
CA GLU A 81 4.80 10.01 9.13
C GLU A 81 5.31 9.88 10.56
N GLU A 82 5.80 10.97 11.14
CA GLU A 82 6.14 10.98 12.56
C GLU A 82 4.86 10.96 13.39
N GLU A 83 4.72 9.97 14.28
CA GLU A 83 3.64 9.96 15.25
C GLU A 83 3.99 10.95 16.35
N LYS A 84 3.48 12.17 16.24
CA LYS A 84 3.47 13.10 17.37
C LYS A 84 2.66 12.48 18.49
N ALA A 85 3.24 12.40 19.68
CA ALA A 85 2.53 11.97 20.89
C ALA A 85 1.25 12.82 21.06
N GLY A 86 0.08 12.25 20.76
CA GLY A 86 -1.22 12.90 20.93
C GLY A 86 -2.24 12.79 19.80
N ALA A 87 -1.97 12.09 18.70
CA ALA A 87 -2.96 11.91 17.62
C ALA A 87 -3.71 10.57 17.71
N GLU A 88 -4.36 10.31 18.84
CA GLU A 88 -5.55 9.44 18.87
C GLU A 88 -6.78 10.33 18.70
N ARG A 89 -7.38 10.29 17.51
CA ARG A 89 -8.79 10.66 17.27
C ARG A 89 -9.39 9.70 16.27
#